data_AF-A0A524MYD7-F1
#
_entry.id   AF-A0A524MYD7-F1
#
_cell.length_a   1.000
_cell.length_b   1.000
_cell.length_c   1.000
_cell.angle_alpha   90.00
_cell.angle_beta   90.00
_cell.angle_gamma   90.00
#
_symmetry.space_group_name_H-M   'P 1'
#
loop_
_entity.id
_entity.type
_entity.pdbx_description
1 polymer ?
#
loop_
_entity_poly.entity_id
_entity_poly.type
_entity_poly.pdbx_seq_one_letter_code
_entity_poly.pdbx_strand_id
1 'polypeptide(L)' 'MMLEPGDKRRVYEYMRVLGYSRLTIKILMGYQPDGLDRMTVILGKATEYDYKLLDDIDYRVSELTHFLELAKNS' A
#
# COMPACT_ATOMS: atom_id res chain seq x y z
N MET A 1 -8.43 6.14 7.77
CA MET A 1 -7.58 6.13 8.98
C MET A 1 -6.33 6.95 8.71
N MET A 2 -5.95 7.90 9.58
CA MET A 2 -4.65 8.57 9.48
C MET A 2 -3.66 7.84 10.38
N LEU A 3 -2.66 7.19 9.80
CA LEU A 3 -1.55 6.59 10.56
C LEU A 3 -0.56 7.65 11.02
N GLU A 4 -0.05 7.46 12.23
CA GLU A 4 1.08 8.22 12.77
C GLU A 4 2.34 8.04 11.90
N PRO A 5 3.24 9.03 11.82
CA PRO A 5 4.45 8.93 11.01
C PRO A 5 5.32 7.70 11.33
N GLY A 6 5.39 7.31 12.61
CA GLY A 6 6.14 6.12 13.06
C GLY A 6 5.55 4.81 12.54
N ASP A 7 4.22 4.70 12.58
CA ASP A 7 3.50 3.52 12.09
C ASP A 7 3.60 3.40 10.56
N LYS A 8 3.49 4.52 9.84
CA LYS A 8 3.70 4.55 8.37
C LYS A 8 5.08 4.04 7.99
N ARG A 9 6.12 4.49 8.70
CA ARG A 9 7.50 4.07 8.45
C ARG A 9 7.67 2.56 8.70
N ARG A 10 7.11 2.07 9.80
CA ARG A 10 7.19 0.65 10.18
C ARG A 10 6.51 -0.25 9.14
N VAL A 11 5.29 0.09 8.72
CA VAL A 11 4.59 -0.68 7.67
C VAL A 11 5.35 -0.61 6.35
N TYR A 12 5.87 0.56 5.98
CA TYR A 12 6.69 0.72 4.78
C TYR A 12 7.91 -0.21 4.80
N GLU A 13 8.69 -0.21 5.88
CA GLU A 13 9.90 -1.04 6.02
C GLU A 13 9.54 -2.54 6.00
N TYR A 14 8.48 -2.94 6.70
CA TYR A 14 7.98 -4.31 6.72
C TYR A 14 7.60 -4.81 5.31
N MET A 15 6.76 -4.07 4.60
CA MET A 15 6.35 -4.44 3.24
C MET A 15 7.52 -4.44 2.25
N ARG A 16 8.49 -3.53 2.42
CA ARG A 16 9.71 -3.51 1.60
C ARG A 16 10.54 -4.77 1.77
N VAL A 17 10.70 -5.26 3.01
CA VAL A 17 11.42 -6.52 3.30
C VAL A 17 10.72 -7.72 2.67
N LEU A 18 9.39 -7.72 2.63
CA LEU A 18 8.59 -8.76 1.97
C LEU A 18 8.59 -8.68 0.43
N GLY A 19 9.25 -7.68 -0.16
CA GLY A 19 9.38 -7.55 -1.61
C GLY A 19 8.20 -6.89 -2.32
N TYR A 20 7.28 -6.25 -1.59
CA TYR A 20 6.19 -5.50 -2.22
C TYR A 20 6.70 -4.34 -3.06
N SER A 21 6.01 -4.10 -4.18
CA SER A 21 6.36 -3.00 -5.09
C SER A 21 6.14 -1.65 -4.42
N ARG A 22 6.89 -0.63 -4.87
CA ARG A 22 6.70 0.75 -4.39
C ARG A 22 5.27 1.27 -4.68
N LEU A 23 4.70 0.87 -5.81
CA LEU A 23 3.34 1.24 -6.21
C LEU A 23 2.33 0.69 -5.20
N THR A 24 2.41 -0.60 -4.89
CA THR A 24 1.53 -1.29 -3.94
C THR A 24 1.54 -0.61 -2.58
N ILE A 25 2.74 -0.33 -2.05
CA ILE A 25 2.89 0.32 -0.74
C ILE A 25 2.30 1.74 -0.79
N LYS A 26 2.49 2.49 -1.89
CA LYS A 26 1.90 3.82 -2.04
C LYS A 26 0.37 3.78 -2.05
N ILE A 27 -0.21 2.87 -2.83
CA ILE A 27 -1.67 2.69 -2.91
C ILE A 27 -2.22 2.34 -1.53
N LEU A 28 -1.62 1.36 -0.84
CA LEU A 28 -2.03 0.93 0.50
C LEU A 28 -2.01 2.08 1.51
N MET A 29 -0.94 2.88 1.51
CA MET A 29 -0.77 4.03 2.41
C MET A 29 -1.69 5.22 2.07
N GLY A 30 -2.49 5.12 1.00
CA GLY A 30 -3.34 6.20 0.53
C GLY A 30 -2.54 7.38 -0.02
N TYR A 31 -1.28 7.18 -0.42
CA TYR A 31 -0.53 8.18 -1.16
C TYR A 31 -1.12 8.32 -2.56
N GLN A 32 -1.28 9.57 -3.02
CA GLN A 32 -1.67 9.79 -4.41
C GLN A 32 -0.62 9.20 -5.35
N PRO A 33 -1.00 8.29 -6.27
CA PRO A 33 -0.11 7.82 -7.32
C PRO A 33 0.47 9.01 -8.10
N ASP A 34 1.79 9.01 -8.32
CA ASP A 34 2.48 10.02 -9.13
C ASP A 34 2.46 9.68 -10.63
N GLY A 35 3.13 10.47 -11.49
CA GLY A 35 3.04 10.34 -12.94
C GLY A 35 3.38 8.93 -13.47
N LEU A 36 4.42 8.29 -12.93
CA LEU A 36 4.80 6.94 -13.34
C LEU A 36 3.86 5.89 -12.77
N ASP A 37 3.42 6.06 -11.52
CA ASP A 37 2.45 5.17 -10.89
C ASP A 37 1.12 5.18 -11.66
N ARG A 38 0.60 6.37 -11.98
CA ARG A 38 -0.61 6.56 -12.78
C ARG A 38 -0.49 5.92 -14.15
N MET A 39 0.64 6.12 -14.82
CA MET A 39 0.88 5.50 -16.12
C MET A 39 0.89 3.97 -16.02
N THR A 40 1.48 3.40 -14.96
CA THR A 40 1.48 1.96 -14.70
C THR A 40 0.06 1.41 -14.55
N VAL A 41 -0.78 2.10 -13.78
CA VAL A 41 -2.20 1.74 -13.59
C VAL A 41 -2.99 1.86 -14.89
N ILE A 42 -2.85 2.99 -15.61
CA ILE A 42 -3.56 3.27 -16.87
C ILE A 42 -3.18 2.26 -17.96
N LEU A 43 -1.91 1.85 -18.02
CA LEU A 43 -1.42 0.88 -19.01
C LEU A 43 -1.78 -0.57 -18.68
N GLY A 44 -2.56 -0.84 -17.62
CA GLY A 44 -2.94 -2.21 -17.27
C GLY A 44 -1.79 -3.03 -16.67
N LYS A 45 -0.72 -2.38 -16.18
CA LYS A 45 0.51 -3.04 -15.73
C LYS A 45 0.61 -3.20 -14.21
N ALA A 46 -0.38 -2.74 -13.46
CA ALA A 46 -0.44 -2.98 -12.03
C ALA A 46 -0.90 -4.43 -11.75
N THR A 47 -0.66 -4.92 -10.54
CA THR A 47 -1.13 -6.25 -10.15
C THR A 47 -2.62 -6.25 -9.84
N GLU A 48 -3.28 -7.41 -9.88
CA GLU A 48 -4.69 -7.53 -9.43
C GLU A 48 -4.88 -7.02 -7.99
N TYR A 49 -3.88 -7.23 -7.14
CA TYR A 49 -3.87 -6.72 -5.78
C TYR A 49 -3.86 -5.19 -5.73
N ASP A 50 -3.04 -4.54 -6.58
CA ASP A 50 -3.02 -3.07 -6.68
C ASP A 50 -4.36 -2.50 -7.12
N TYR A 51 -5.01 -3.12 -8.11
CA TYR A 51 -6.35 -2.72 -8.56
C TYR A 51 -7.39 -2.89 -7.46
N LYS A 52 -7.35 -4.01 -6.73
CA LYS A 52 -8.27 -4.23 -5.61
C LYS A 52 -8.09 -3.20 -4.49
N LEU A 53 -6.86 -2.81 -4.18
CA LEU A 53 -6.58 -1.74 -3.21
C LEU A 53 -7.04 -0.35 -3.69
N LEU A 54 -7.10 -0.13 -5.01
CA LEU A 54 -7.59 1.12 -5.61
C LEU A 54 -9.11 1.19 -5.64
N ASP A 55 -9.77 0.08 -5.99
CA ASP A 55 -11.21 0.01 -6.21
C ASP A 55 -12.01 -0.11 -4.91
N ASP A 56 -11.46 -0.79 -3.90
CA ASP A 56 -12.14 -1.07 -2.63
C ASP A 56 -11.43 -0.41 -1.45
N ILE A 57 -12.01 0.70 -0.99
CA ILE A 57 -11.50 1.48 0.13
C ILE A 57 -11.53 0.68 1.43
N ASP A 58 -12.58 -0.12 1.67
CA ASP A 58 -12.75 -0.91 2.89
C ASP A 58 -11.73 -2.04 2.92
N TYR A 59 -11.51 -2.69 1.78
CA TYR A 59 -10.44 -3.66 1.61
C TYR A 59 -9.06 -3.05 1.89
N ARG A 60 -8.76 -1.89 1.32
CA ARG A 60 -7.50 -1.20 1.58
C ARG A 60 -7.31 -0.86 3.06
N VAL A 61 -8.38 -0.42 3.75
CA VAL A 61 -8.31 -0.13 5.20
C VAL A 61 -8.09 -1.40 6.02
N SER A 62 -8.74 -2.51 5.63
CA SER A 62 -8.50 -3.83 6.22
C SER A 62 -7.05 -4.27 6.06
N GLU A 63 -6.51 -4.22 4.84
CA GLU A 63 -5.12 -4.57 4.55
C GLU A 63 -4.15 -3.66 5.33
N LEU A 64 -4.42 -2.35 5.40
CA LEU A 64 -3.58 -1.42 6.15
C LEU A 64 -3.52 -1.79 7.64
N THR A 65 -4.67 -2.15 8.22
CA THR A 65 -4.76 -2.62 9.61
C THR A 65 -3.98 -3.92 9.80
N HIS A 66 -4.16 -4.87 8.88
CA HIS A 66 -3.47 -6.15 8.90
C HIS A 66 -1.94 -5.98 8.88
N PHE A 67 -1.41 -5.18 7.93
CA PHE A 67 0.02 -4.92 7.85
C PHE A 67 0.56 -4.13 9.05
N LEU A 68 -0.26 -3.26 9.65
CA LEU A 68 0.13 -2.55 10.88
C LEU A 68 0.29 -3.52 12.05
N GLU A 69 -0.61 -4.47 12.21
CA GLU A 69 -0.53 -5.50 13.25
C GLU A 69 0.67 -6.41 13.04
N LEU A 70 0.88 -6.88 11.81
CA LEU A 70 2.05 -7.70 11.46
C LEU A 70 3.35 -6.96 11.75
N ALA A 71 3.45 -5.69 11.33
CA ALA A 71 4.67 -4.92 11.48
C ALA A 71 4.95 -4.53 12.95
N LYS A 72 3.93 -4.48 13.82
CA LYS A 72 4.11 -4.30 15.28
C LYS A 72 4.64 -5.56 15.97
N ASN A 73 4.41 -6.73 15.38
CA ASN A 73 4.78 -8.03 15.93
C ASN A 73 6.06 -8.63 15.31
N SER A 74 6.66 -7.93 14.33
CA SER A 74 7.92 -8.28 13.67
C SER A 74 9.11 -7.52 14.26
#